data_AF-A0A9D5PN38-F1
#
_entry.id   AF-A0A9D5PN38-F1
#
_cell.length_a   1.000
_cell.length_b   1.000
_cell.length_c   1.000
_cell.angle_alpha   90.00
_cell.angle_beta   90.00
_cell.angle_gamma   90.00
#
_symmetry.space_group_name_H-M   'P 1'
#
loop_
_entity.id
_entity.type
_entity.pdbx_description
1 polymer ?
#
loop_
_entity_poly.entity_id
_entity_poly.type
_entity_poly.pdbx_seq_one_letter_code
_entity_poly.pdbx_strand_id
1 'polypeptide(L)'
;MVHSPFSLSLGVFMLYFGIILLLSTFFVIAFWALTNKFPQKLNIAFKVAVLLFCAIGFFRFMLSDSFMFVINGGYYAETFYEATDPLQTFLRWGYYLNYAVLPMAVFFDSRVFRNIASYICLPFSLLSAFFFNDYMVYFLSPEGRGLHLNPSFRYAYFVVELAIAIAIPILIQICYRHFFRIRSGREWLNFILVLPAVVLLMVPVYVPQSLIGYSSMIASKGSDFHTAWIVILTIVTFALYFIFRFRPYRERYMLCVFLTVVLFFHYDSLYLMGFSIPRLPIQLCNLAAYLYLIAIPFKCEKLFHFCFIANLTGTLLAIFLPDFVPGAFGFWTMHFTLEHSLVLMVPVLCMALRIFPRITLPALKHSFIGFSIYFVFCLISGTILNGYADVTGFEVNYFFLFDLDEAFAVFPMFTFTERIHWQFGRFEVYPLFVLMIYTCFQLLCVCYYHAVRWIYRFEDDHLALRGSAIELYEKRTGKISRRKKEFVD
;
A
#
# COMPACT_ATOMS: atom_id res chain seq x y z
N MET A 1 -0.89 18.34 -27.09
CA MET A 1 0.57 18.16 -27.26
C MET A 1 1.25 19.38 -26.67
N VAL A 2 1.73 19.28 -25.44
CA VAL A 2 2.59 20.33 -24.87
C VAL A 2 3.93 20.22 -25.61
N HIS A 3 4.30 21.26 -26.36
CA HIS A 3 5.63 21.33 -26.96
C HIS A 3 6.65 21.41 -25.83
N SER A 4 7.28 20.28 -25.52
CA SER A 4 8.37 20.19 -24.56
C SER A 4 9.59 20.97 -25.09
N PRO A 5 10.17 21.90 -24.31
CA PRO A 5 11.47 22.51 -24.63
C PRO A 5 12.64 21.51 -24.51
N PHE A 6 12.38 20.24 -24.17
CA PHE A 6 13.35 19.16 -24.02
C PHE A 6 13.19 18.07 -25.11
N SER A 7 12.95 18.44 -26.37
CA SER A 7 13.21 17.51 -27.48
C SER A 7 14.73 17.37 -27.65
N LEU A 8 15.34 16.57 -26.77
CA LEU A 8 16.75 16.21 -26.86
C LEU A 8 17.01 15.60 -28.24
N SER A 9 18.13 15.98 -28.86
CA SER A 9 18.53 15.38 -30.13
C SER A 9 18.64 13.86 -29.99
N LEU A 10 18.37 13.13 -31.06
CA LEU A 10 18.46 11.66 -31.10
C LEU A 10 19.80 11.15 -30.52
N GLY A 11 20.89 11.91 -30.66
CA GLY A 11 22.19 11.58 -30.08
C GLY A 11 22.21 11.60 -28.54
N VAL A 12 21.56 12.57 -27.90
CA VAL A 12 21.50 12.66 -26.43
C VAL A 12 20.59 11.57 -25.85
N PHE A 13 19.50 11.26 -26.54
CA PHE A 13 18.66 10.10 -26.23
C PHE A 13 19.47 8.78 -26.21
N MET A 14 20.20 8.51 -27.29
CA MET A 14 20.98 7.27 -27.44
C MET A 14 22.08 7.17 -26.39
N LEU A 15 22.67 8.30 -26.00
CA LEU A 15 23.66 8.36 -24.93
C LEU A 15 23.08 7.87 -23.59
N TYR A 16 21.91 8.37 -23.21
CA TYR A 16 21.31 8.07 -21.91
C TYR A 16 20.78 6.64 -21.81
N PHE A 17 20.09 6.19 -22.86
CA PHE A 17 19.71 4.78 -22.96
C PHE A 17 20.96 3.87 -22.89
N GLY A 18 22.04 4.26 -23.59
CA GLY A 18 23.34 3.60 -23.51
C GLY A 18 23.91 3.54 -22.09
N ILE A 19 23.89 4.64 -21.34
CA ILE A 19 24.36 4.70 -19.94
C ILE A 19 23.54 3.76 -19.05
N ILE A 20 22.21 3.76 -19.17
CA ILE A 20 21.34 2.87 -18.38
C ILE A 20 21.68 1.39 -18.68
N LEU A 21 21.84 1.03 -19.96
CA LEU A 21 22.20 -0.32 -20.35
C LEU A 21 23.60 -0.72 -19.90
N LEU A 22 24.58 0.18 -19.99
CA LEU A 22 25.94 -0.04 -19.50
C LEU A 22 25.95 -0.27 -17.98
N LEU A 23 25.24 0.56 -17.23
CA LEU A 23 25.13 0.44 -15.78
C LEU A 23 24.40 -0.85 -15.37
N SER A 24 23.32 -1.19 -16.08
CA SER A 24 22.59 -2.46 -15.90
C SER A 24 23.50 -3.65 -16.15
N THR A 25 24.27 -3.62 -17.24
CA THR A 25 25.22 -4.67 -17.62
C THR A 25 26.34 -4.78 -16.58
N PHE A 26 26.86 -3.65 -16.08
CA PHE A 26 27.81 -3.62 -14.99
C PHE A 26 27.24 -4.27 -13.73
N PHE A 27 26.02 -3.93 -13.31
CA PHE A 27 25.37 -4.58 -12.17
C PHE A 27 25.20 -6.08 -12.38
N VAL A 28 24.77 -6.51 -13.56
CA VAL A 28 24.62 -7.93 -13.90
C VAL A 28 25.97 -8.66 -13.81
N ILE A 29 27.04 -8.11 -14.40
CA ILE A 29 28.38 -8.73 -14.40
C ILE A 29 28.96 -8.76 -13.00
N ALA A 30 28.92 -7.63 -12.27
CA ALA A 30 29.46 -7.52 -10.92
C ALA A 30 28.75 -8.49 -9.97
N PHE A 31 27.42 -8.56 -10.06
CA PHE A 31 26.63 -9.47 -9.25
C PHE A 31 26.89 -10.92 -9.66
N TRP A 32 26.90 -11.24 -10.95
CA TRP A 32 27.23 -12.58 -11.44
C TRP A 32 28.63 -13.05 -10.95
N ALA A 33 29.65 -12.19 -11.03
CA ALA A 33 30.99 -12.48 -10.52
C ALA A 33 31.00 -12.73 -9.01
N LEU A 34 30.31 -11.90 -8.22
CA LEU A 34 30.13 -12.10 -6.77
C LEU A 34 29.46 -13.44 -6.47
N THR A 35 28.48 -13.83 -7.28
CA THR A 35 27.72 -15.06 -7.06
C THR A 35 28.49 -16.32 -7.41
N ASN A 36 29.35 -16.27 -8.43
CA ASN A 36 30.27 -17.36 -8.74
C ASN A 36 31.33 -17.52 -7.64
N LYS A 37 31.80 -16.41 -7.06
CA LYS A 37 32.79 -16.42 -5.97
C LYS A 37 32.19 -16.85 -4.63
N PHE A 38 30.93 -16.50 -4.36
CA PHE A 38 30.25 -16.77 -3.09
C PHE A 38 28.82 -17.31 -3.30
N PRO A 39 28.65 -18.53 -3.83
CA PRO A 39 27.33 -19.08 -4.18
C PRO A 39 26.39 -19.20 -2.97
N GLN A 40 26.94 -19.48 -1.79
CA GLN A 40 26.15 -19.56 -0.54
C GLN A 40 25.51 -18.20 -0.14
N LYS A 41 26.05 -17.07 -0.64
CA LYS A 41 25.56 -15.72 -0.33
C LYS A 41 24.62 -15.15 -1.40
N LEU A 42 24.38 -15.89 -2.50
CA LEU A 42 23.54 -15.48 -3.63
C LEU A 42 22.16 -14.95 -3.18
N ASN A 43 21.46 -15.73 -2.38
CA ASN A 43 20.10 -15.40 -1.94
C ASN A 43 20.07 -14.15 -1.06
N ILE A 44 21.10 -13.93 -0.24
CA ILE A 44 21.20 -12.74 0.62
C ILE A 44 21.45 -11.51 -0.24
N ALA A 45 22.39 -11.59 -1.19
CA ALA A 45 22.71 -10.49 -2.08
C ALA A 45 21.49 -10.03 -2.90
N PHE A 46 20.67 -10.97 -3.39
CA PHE A 46 19.45 -10.62 -4.14
C PHE A 46 18.42 -9.92 -3.27
N LYS A 47 18.23 -10.41 -2.04
CA LYS A 47 17.33 -9.78 -1.07
C LYS A 47 17.77 -8.36 -0.75
N VAL A 48 19.07 -8.15 -0.54
CA VAL A 48 19.63 -6.80 -0.31
C VAL A 48 19.43 -5.90 -1.53
N ALA A 49 19.70 -6.39 -2.75
CA ALA A 49 19.51 -5.61 -3.96
C ALA A 49 18.06 -5.18 -4.18
N VAL A 50 17.09 -6.08 -3.93
CA VAL A 50 15.67 -5.75 -4.03
C VAL A 50 15.22 -4.81 -2.91
N LEU A 51 15.70 -4.99 -1.68
CA LEU A 51 15.40 -4.06 -0.59
C LEU A 51 15.96 -2.66 -0.89
N LEU A 52 17.16 -2.58 -1.46
CA LEU A 52 17.75 -1.32 -1.92
C LEU A 52 16.89 -0.70 -3.03
N PHE A 53 16.46 -1.49 -4.01
CA PHE A 53 15.55 -1.03 -5.06
C PHE A 53 14.23 -0.48 -4.49
N CYS A 54 13.60 -1.18 -3.54
CA CYS A 54 12.38 -0.71 -2.90
C CYS A 54 12.61 0.55 -2.06
N ALA A 55 13.74 0.66 -1.36
CA ALA A 55 14.11 1.86 -0.63
C ALA A 55 14.34 3.04 -1.59
N ILE A 56 14.97 2.80 -2.74
CA ILE A 56 15.13 3.81 -3.78
C ILE A 56 13.74 4.24 -4.30
N GLY A 57 12.86 3.28 -4.54
CA GLY A 57 11.47 3.54 -4.92
C GLY A 57 10.73 4.41 -3.91
N PHE A 58 10.83 4.09 -2.62
CA PHE A 58 10.23 4.86 -1.52
C PHE A 58 10.63 6.33 -1.57
N PHE A 59 11.93 6.61 -1.61
CA PHE A 59 12.40 7.99 -1.73
C PHE A 59 12.02 8.63 -3.07
N ARG A 60 11.87 7.87 -4.16
CA ARG A 60 11.44 8.40 -5.47
C ARG A 60 10.06 9.05 -5.38
N PHE A 61 9.10 8.46 -4.67
CA PHE A 61 7.76 9.06 -4.53
C PHE A 61 7.77 10.37 -3.73
N MET A 62 8.78 10.57 -2.89
CA MET A 62 8.98 11.84 -2.18
C MET A 62 9.59 12.91 -3.07
N LEU A 63 10.23 12.56 -4.19
CA LEU A 63 10.82 13.54 -5.11
C LEU A 63 9.72 14.23 -5.93
N SER A 64 9.99 15.49 -6.27
CA SER A 64 9.08 16.26 -7.12
C SER A 64 8.87 15.57 -8.48
N ASP A 65 7.61 15.42 -8.88
CA ASP A 65 7.17 14.87 -10.17
C ASP A 65 5.91 15.61 -10.60
N SER A 66 5.95 16.33 -11.74
CA SER A 66 4.83 17.15 -12.17
C SER A 66 3.74 16.38 -12.89
N PHE A 67 3.93 15.09 -13.17
CA PHE A 67 2.96 14.30 -13.94
C PHE A 67 1.54 14.44 -13.40
N MET A 68 1.41 14.33 -12.08
CA MET A 68 0.13 14.52 -11.39
C MET A 68 -0.44 15.92 -11.50
N PHE A 69 0.42 16.91 -11.36
CA PHE A 69 0.02 18.31 -11.31
C PHE A 69 -0.42 18.81 -12.69
N VAL A 70 0.29 18.40 -13.74
CA VAL A 70 -0.01 18.72 -15.15
C VAL A 70 -1.31 18.06 -15.60
N ILE A 71 -1.53 16.79 -15.23
CA ILE A 71 -2.78 16.09 -15.59
C ILE A 71 -3.98 16.68 -14.83
N ASN A 72 -3.79 17.08 -13.58
CA ASN A 72 -4.87 17.53 -12.71
C ASN A 72 -5.11 19.05 -12.74
N GLY A 73 -4.44 19.84 -13.58
CA GLY A 73 -4.63 21.30 -13.63
C GLY A 73 -4.31 22.03 -12.31
N GLY A 74 -3.48 21.42 -11.47
CA GLY A 74 -3.02 22.01 -10.21
C GLY A 74 -3.67 21.53 -8.90
N TYR A 75 -3.51 22.31 -7.83
CA TYR A 75 -3.74 21.93 -6.43
C TYR A 75 -5.23 21.75 -6.05
N TYR A 76 -6.14 22.36 -6.82
CA TYR A 76 -7.56 22.52 -6.49
C TYR A 76 -8.50 22.37 -7.69
N ALA A 77 -8.07 21.71 -8.77
CA ALA A 77 -8.98 21.52 -9.89
C ALA A 77 -9.95 20.36 -9.58
N GLU A 78 -10.90 20.64 -8.69
CA GLU A 78 -12.15 19.87 -8.55
C GLU A 78 -12.99 19.91 -9.84
N THR A 79 -12.51 20.59 -10.88
CA THR A 79 -13.26 20.88 -12.10
C THR A 79 -12.43 20.89 -13.39
N PHE A 80 -11.09 20.97 -13.34
CA PHE A 80 -10.29 21.21 -14.55
C PHE A 80 -9.20 20.15 -14.80
N TYR A 81 -9.32 19.52 -15.96
CA TYR A 81 -8.38 18.56 -16.49
C TYR A 81 -7.62 19.23 -17.64
N GLU A 82 -6.32 19.45 -17.51
CA GLU A 82 -5.55 20.21 -18.51
C GLU A 82 -5.02 19.34 -19.65
N ALA A 83 -4.63 18.07 -19.39
CA ALA A 83 -4.10 17.16 -20.41
C ALA A 83 -4.13 15.68 -20.00
N THR A 84 -4.34 14.78 -20.97
CA THR A 84 -4.06 13.33 -20.83
C THR A 84 -2.67 13.02 -21.42
N ASP A 85 -1.93 12.11 -20.79
CA ASP A 85 -0.77 11.45 -21.41
C ASP A 85 -0.87 9.92 -21.18
N PRO A 86 -1.64 9.21 -22.02
CA PRO A 86 -1.87 7.78 -21.85
C PRO A 86 -0.57 6.96 -21.90
N LEU A 87 0.38 7.35 -22.76
CA LEU A 87 1.65 6.65 -22.90
C LEU A 87 2.42 6.68 -21.58
N GLN A 88 2.63 7.87 -20.99
CA GLN A 88 3.30 7.98 -19.70
C GLN A 88 2.52 7.32 -18.57
N THR A 89 1.19 7.37 -18.62
CA THR A 89 0.33 6.67 -17.65
C THR A 89 0.61 5.16 -17.66
N PHE A 90 0.59 4.52 -18.83
CA PHE A 90 0.85 3.09 -18.97
C PHE A 90 2.28 2.71 -18.64
N LEU A 91 3.27 3.52 -19.06
CA LEU A 91 4.68 3.27 -18.74
C LEU A 91 4.92 3.33 -17.23
N ARG A 92 4.38 4.36 -16.55
CA ARG A 92 4.51 4.52 -15.12
C ARG A 92 3.79 3.42 -14.35
N TRP A 93 2.59 3.02 -14.78
CA TRP A 93 1.86 1.90 -14.18
C TRP A 93 2.60 0.57 -14.35
N GLY A 94 3.07 0.25 -15.56
CA GLY A 94 3.83 -0.97 -15.81
C GLY A 94 5.16 -1.00 -15.05
N TYR A 95 5.85 0.13 -14.94
CA TYR A 95 7.06 0.25 -14.13
C TYR A 95 6.79 0.08 -12.64
N TYR A 96 5.68 0.64 -12.14
CA TYR A 96 5.26 0.56 -10.74
C TYR A 96 5.08 -0.89 -10.25
N LEU A 97 4.77 -1.83 -11.14
CA LEU A 97 4.70 -3.26 -10.82
C LEU A 97 5.99 -3.80 -10.19
N ASN A 98 7.16 -3.26 -10.57
CA ASN A 98 8.47 -3.71 -10.06
C ASN A 98 8.53 -3.67 -8.54
N TYR A 99 7.93 -2.65 -7.92
CA TYR A 99 8.02 -2.42 -6.47
C TYR A 99 7.39 -3.51 -5.61
N ALA A 100 6.37 -4.21 -6.13
CA ALA A 100 5.80 -5.38 -5.45
C ALA A 100 6.28 -6.70 -6.04
N VAL A 101 6.44 -6.80 -7.37
CA VAL A 101 6.76 -8.07 -8.04
C VAL A 101 8.19 -8.52 -7.76
N LEU A 102 9.18 -7.62 -7.77
CA LEU A 102 10.59 -8.00 -7.56
C LEU A 102 10.84 -8.55 -6.14
N PRO A 103 10.32 -7.93 -5.06
CA PRO A 103 10.32 -8.54 -3.72
C PRO A 103 9.72 -9.93 -3.72
N MET A 104 8.56 -10.13 -4.34
CA MET A 104 7.94 -11.45 -4.36
C MET A 104 8.77 -12.48 -5.12
N ALA A 105 9.35 -12.11 -6.26
CA ALA A 105 10.15 -13.01 -7.10
C ALA A 105 11.46 -13.47 -6.42
N VAL A 106 12.02 -12.64 -5.53
CA VAL A 106 13.28 -12.89 -4.82
C VAL A 106 13.09 -13.52 -3.45
N PHE A 107 12.15 -13.01 -2.64
CA PHE A 107 11.94 -13.52 -1.28
C PHE A 107 11.18 -14.85 -1.27
N PHE A 108 10.37 -15.11 -2.29
CA PHE A 108 9.57 -16.31 -2.41
C PHE A 108 10.01 -17.12 -3.63
N ASP A 109 10.02 -18.45 -3.49
CA ASP A 109 10.28 -19.36 -4.61
C ASP A 109 9.01 -19.54 -5.45
N SER A 110 8.47 -18.41 -5.93
CA SER A 110 7.25 -18.37 -6.73
C SER A 110 7.60 -18.23 -8.20
N ARG A 111 7.36 -19.31 -8.94
CA ARG A 111 7.57 -19.32 -10.38
C ARG A 111 6.70 -18.30 -11.11
N VAL A 112 5.48 -18.07 -10.63
CA VAL A 112 4.55 -17.08 -11.19
C VAL A 112 5.12 -15.68 -11.06
N PHE A 113 5.59 -15.27 -9.87
CA PHE A 113 6.19 -13.94 -9.70
C PHE A 113 7.51 -13.78 -10.46
N ARG A 114 8.34 -14.83 -10.57
CA ARG A 114 9.54 -14.79 -11.42
C ARG A 114 9.21 -14.65 -12.91
N ASN A 115 8.11 -15.27 -13.36
CA ASN A 115 7.60 -15.07 -14.72
C ASN A 115 7.12 -13.62 -14.93
N ILE A 116 6.33 -13.07 -14.00
CA ILE A 116 5.87 -11.67 -14.11
C ILE A 116 7.08 -10.71 -14.09
N ALA A 117 8.05 -10.92 -13.20
CA ALA A 117 9.28 -10.13 -13.15
C ALA A 117 10.04 -10.14 -14.48
N SER A 118 10.22 -11.32 -15.06
CA SER A 118 11.04 -11.52 -16.26
C SER A 118 10.35 -11.12 -17.56
N TYR A 119 9.02 -11.26 -17.66
CA TYR A 119 8.28 -11.13 -18.91
C TYR A 119 7.28 -9.99 -18.94
N ILE A 120 7.05 -9.31 -17.81
CA ILE A 120 6.21 -8.12 -17.71
C ILE A 120 7.03 -6.96 -17.17
N CYS A 121 7.60 -7.11 -15.98
CA CYS A 121 8.36 -6.02 -15.35
C CYS A 121 9.62 -5.64 -16.14
N LEU A 122 10.42 -6.61 -16.60
CA LEU A 122 11.61 -6.34 -17.40
C LEU A 122 11.28 -5.60 -18.72
N PRO A 123 10.32 -6.04 -19.55
CA PRO A 123 9.88 -5.25 -20.71
C PRO A 123 9.42 -3.84 -20.35
N PHE A 124 8.65 -3.63 -19.29
CA PHE A 124 8.26 -2.29 -18.86
C PHE A 124 9.44 -1.44 -18.40
N SER A 125 10.40 -2.00 -17.67
CA SER A 125 11.64 -1.30 -17.30
C SER A 125 12.47 -0.92 -18.53
N LEU A 126 12.55 -1.79 -19.54
CA LEU A 126 13.20 -1.49 -20.82
C LEU A 126 12.46 -0.40 -21.60
N LEU A 127 11.12 -0.45 -21.62
CA LEU A 127 10.29 0.59 -22.23
C LEU A 127 10.43 1.92 -21.50
N SER A 128 10.48 1.93 -20.17
CA SER A 128 10.75 3.14 -19.37
C SER A 128 12.16 3.68 -19.63
N ALA A 129 13.14 2.82 -19.90
CA ALA A 129 14.48 3.25 -20.31
C ALA A 129 14.49 3.81 -21.73
N PHE A 130 13.72 3.21 -22.63
CA PHE A 130 13.54 3.73 -23.98
C PHE A 130 12.85 5.10 -23.94
N PHE A 131 11.70 5.25 -23.28
CA PHE A 131 10.97 6.52 -23.15
C PHE A 131 11.47 7.39 -21.98
N PHE A 132 12.74 7.28 -21.62
CA PHE A 132 13.32 7.94 -20.46
C PHE A 132 13.22 9.47 -20.55
N ASN A 133 13.47 10.04 -21.74
CA ASN A 133 13.40 11.49 -21.94
C ASN A 133 11.98 12.03 -21.70
N ASP A 134 10.95 11.33 -22.19
CA ASP A 134 9.56 11.73 -21.98
C ASP A 134 9.17 11.65 -20.50
N TYR A 135 9.66 10.63 -19.79
CA TYR A 135 9.47 10.53 -18.34
C TYR A 135 10.12 11.72 -17.61
N MET A 136 11.35 12.09 -18.01
CA MET A 136 12.11 13.19 -17.41
C MET A 136 11.45 14.56 -17.62
N VAL A 137 10.61 14.76 -18.65
CA VAL A 137 9.87 16.03 -18.82
C VAL A 137 9.04 16.35 -17.57
N TYR A 138 8.29 15.37 -17.07
CA TYR A 138 7.48 15.51 -15.87
C TYR A 138 8.31 15.42 -14.59
N PHE A 139 9.21 14.43 -14.55
CA PHE A 139 9.99 14.17 -13.36
C PHE A 139 11.01 15.28 -13.09
N LEU A 140 11.45 16.05 -14.08
CA LEU A 140 12.36 17.17 -13.88
C LEU A 140 11.67 18.53 -13.75
N SER A 141 10.40 18.61 -14.12
CA SER A 141 9.64 19.86 -14.10
C SER A 141 9.63 20.50 -12.70
N PRO A 142 9.74 21.84 -12.63
CA PRO A 142 9.62 22.59 -11.38
C PRO A 142 8.18 22.64 -10.84
N GLU A 143 7.18 22.19 -11.61
CA GLU A 143 5.77 22.24 -11.21
C GLU A 143 5.35 21.11 -10.25
N GLY A 144 6.14 20.03 -10.17
CA GLY A 144 5.89 18.94 -9.23
C GLY A 144 6.04 19.39 -7.79
N ARG A 145 5.36 18.75 -6.83
CA ARG A 145 5.23 19.27 -5.45
C ARG A 145 5.98 18.49 -4.38
N GLY A 146 6.68 17.42 -4.76
CA GLY A 146 7.56 16.68 -3.86
C GLY A 146 8.82 17.47 -3.49
N LEU A 147 9.79 16.79 -2.89
CA LEU A 147 11.10 17.35 -2.56
C LEU A 147 11.82 17.81 -3.83
N HIS A 148 12.07 19.12 -3.93
CA HIS A 148 12.81 19.75 -5.01
C HIS A 148 14.32 19.60 -4.79
N LEU A 149 14.83 18.40 -5.06
CA LEU A 149 16.27 18.18 -5.16
C LEU A 149 16.80 18.65 -6.52
N ASN A 150 18.12 18.85 -6.58
CA ASN A 150 18.79 19.26 -7.82
C ASN A 150 18.40 18.34 -9.00
N PRO A 151 18.07 18.89 -10.19
CA PRO A 151 17.68 18.09 -11.35
C PRO A 151 18.69 17.01 -11.73
N SER A 152 20.00 17.29 -11.65
CA SER A 152 21.07 16.31 -11.92
C SER A 152 21.06 15.15 -10.93
N PHE A 153 20.74 15.42 -9.66
CA PHE A 153 20.57 14.36 -8.67
C PHE A 153 19.38 13.48 -9.01
N ARG A 154 18.20 14.06 -9.24
CA ARG A 154 16.97 13.34 -9.62
C ARG A 154 17.17 12.50 -10.88
N TYR A 155 17.86 13.07 -11.85
CA TYR A 155 18.26 12.39 -13.07
C TYR A 155 19.11 11.14 -12.79
N ALA A 156 20.24 11.30 -12.09
CA ALA A 156 21.14 10.18 -11.78
C ALA A 156 20.44 9.12 -10.90
N TYR A 157 19.59 9.57 -10.00
CA TYR A 157 18.79 8.73 -9.12
C TYR A 157 17.90 7.78 -9.91
N PHE A 158 17.13 8.30 -10.87
CA PHE A 158 16.23 7.47 -11.68
C PHE A 158 17.00 6.56 -12.64
N VAL A 159 18.17 6.98 -13.16
CA VAL A 159 19.06 6.10 -13.94
C VAL A 159 19.52 4.89 -13.13
N VAL A 160 19.96 5.10 -11.88
CA VAL A 160 20.39 4.02 -10.99
C VAL A 160 19.22 3.09 -10.68
N GLU A 161 18.07 3.65 -10.35
CA GLU A 161 16.86 2.88 -10.05
C GLU A 161 16.46 1.97 -11.23
N LEU A 162 16.42 2.54 -12.44
CA LEU A 162 16.04 1.83 -13.65
C LEU A 162 17.04 0.75 -14.02
N ALA A 163 18.34 1.03 -13.83
CA ALA A 163 19.39 0.05 -14.05
C ALA A 163 19.26 -1.15 -13.11
N ILE A 164 18.91 -0.92 -11.84
CA ILE A 164 18.65 -1.99 -10.86
C ILE A 164 17.38 -2.76 -11.24
N ALA A 165 16.31 -2.06 -11.65
CA ALA A 165 15.04 -2.66 -12.09
C ALA A 165 15.20 -3.57 -13.33
N ILE A 166 16.16 -3.27 -14.21
CA ILE A 166 16.52 -4.11 -15.37
C ILE A 166 17.43 -5.27 -14.93
N ALA A 167 18.43 -5.00 -14.09
CA ALA A 167 19.42 -5.98 -13.69
C ALA A 167 18.82 -7.14 -12.87
N ILE A 168 17.90 -6.86 -11.94
CA ILE A 168 17.34 -7.89 -11.04
C ILE A 168 16.61 -9.01 -11.83
N PRO A 169 15.65 -8.73 -12.74
CA PRO A 169 15.02 -9.77 -13.55
C PRO A 169 16.00 -10.57 -14.41
N ILE A 170 17.01 -9.92 -15.01
CA ILE A 170 18.04 -10.62 -15.80
C ILE A 170 18.84 -11.57 -14.91
N LEU A 171 19.25 -11.11 -13.72
CA LEU A 171 19.95 -11.93 -12.74
C LEU A 171 19.08 -13.09 -12.25
N ILE A 172 17.76 -12.90 -12.10
CA ILE A 172 16.83 -14.01 -11.79
C ILE A 172 16.89 -15.06 -12.90
N GLN A 173 16.89 -14.66 -14.18
CA GLN A 173 16.97 -15.60 -15.30
C GLN A 173 18.30 -16.35 -15.32
N ILE A 174 19.43 -15.67 -15.10
CA ILE A 174 20.77 -16.27 -15.16
C ILE A 174 21.03 -17.14 -13.93
N CYS A 175 20.92 -16.57 -12.73
CA CYS A 175 21.34 -17.23 -11.48
C CYS A 175 20.37 -18.33 -11.04
N TYR A 176 19.05 -18.14 -11.20
CA TYR A 176 18.07 -19.19 -10.92
C TYR A 176 17.79 -20.08 -12.13
N ARG A 177 18.48 -19.85 -13.26
CA ARG A 177 18.24 -20.53 -14.56
C ARG A 177 16.75 -20.50 -14.93
N HIS A 178 16.10 -19.39 -14.60
CA HIS A 178 14.66 -19.22 -14.74
C HIS A 178 14.34 -18.69 -16.13
N PHE A 179 13.98 -19.58 -17.04
CA PHE A 179 13.45 -19.21 -18.35
C PHE A 179 11.94 -19.46 -18.38
N PHE A 180 11.18 -18.67 -19.15
CA PHE A 180 9.75 -18.93 -19.39
C PHE A 180 9.61 -20.29 -20.05
N ARG A 181 9.25 -21.26 -19.24
CA ARG A 181 9.01 -22.61 -19.71
C ARG A 181 7.84 -23.16 -18.95
N ILE A 182 6.63 -22.85 -19.38
CA ILE A 182 5.45 -23.33 -18.69
C ILE A 182 5.38 -24.85 -18.88
N ARG A 183 5.42 -25.58 -17.77
CA ARG A 183 5.52 -27.05 -17.77
C ARG A 183 4.15 -27.73 -17.80
N SER A 184 3.09 -27.01 -17.47
CA SER A 184 1.74 -27.57 -17.35
C SER A 184 0.64 -26.54 -17.63
N GLY A 185 -0.53 -27.00 -18.09
CA GLY A 185 -1.71 -26.13 -18.24
C GLY A 185 -2.15 -25.46 -16.95
N ARG A 186 -1.91 -26.09 -15.79
CA ARG A 186 -2.20 -25.52 -14.47
C ARG A 186 -1.31 -24.31 -14.14
N GLU A 187 -0.06 -24.36 -14.55
CA GLU A 187 0.86 -23.23 -14.40
C GLU A 187 0.46 -22.06 -15.31
N TRP A 188 0.01 -22.35 -16.55
CA TRP A 188 -0.58 -21.36 -17.44
C TRP A 188 -1.80 -20.68 -16.82
N LEU A 189 -2.74 -21.48 -16.30
CA LEU A 189 -3.94 -20.96 -15.65
C LEU A 189 -3.58 -20.06 -14.45
N ASN A 190 -2.65 -20.49 -13.60
CA ASN A 190 -2.20 -19.66 -12.48
C ASN A 190 -1.57 -18.34 -12.96
N PHE A 191 -0.75 -18.36 -14.01
CA PHE A 191 -0.16 -17.14 -14.56
C PHE A 191 -1.22 -16.18 -15.12
N ILE A 192 -2.16 -16.69 -15.93
CA ILE A 192 -3.24 -15.91 -16.54
C ILE A 192 -4.20 -15.34 -15.50
N LEU A 193 -4.41 -16.01 -14.37
CA LEU A 193 -5.25 -15.51 -13.28
C LEU A 193 -4.53 -14.49 -12.39
N VAL A 194 -3.26 -14.76 -12.05
CA VAL A 194 -2.49 -13.92 -11.13
C VAL A 194 -2.03 -12.63 -11.81
N LEU A 195 -1.66 -12.65 -13.09
CA LEU A 195 -1.15 -11.46 -13.78
C LEU A 195 -2.16 -10.29 -13.78
N PRO A 196 -3.42 -10.47 -14.23
CA PRO A 196 -4.42 -9.39 -14.17
C PRO A 196 -4.67 -8.92 -12.74
N ALA A 197 -4.71 -9.83 -11.77
CA ALA A 197 -4.89 -9.46 -10.36
C ALA A 197 -3.73 -8.60 -9.84
N VAL A 198 -2.49 -8.95 -10.15
CA VAL A 198 -1.30 -8.16 -9.79
C VAL A 198 -1.32 -6.80 -10.48
N VAL A 199 -1.65 -6.74 -11.76
CA VAL A 199 -1.73 -5.50 -12.54
C VAL A 199 -2.80 -4.56 -11.98
N LEU A 200 -3.98 -5.09 -11.67
CA LEU A 200 -5.10 -4.32 -11.10
C LEU A 200 -4.83 -3.86 -9.67
N LEU A 201 -4.24 -4.70 -8.82
CA LEU A 201 -3.92 -4.33 -7.44
C LEU A 201 -2.82 -3.28 -7.37
N MET A 202 -1.94 -3.22 -8.37
CA MET A 202 -0.84 -2.25 -8.46
C MET A 202 -1.19 -1.05 -9.33
N VAL A 203 -2.47 -0.75 -9.56
CA VAL A 203 -2.89 0.49 -10.22
C VAL A 203 -2.48 1.67 -9.33
N PRO A 204 -1.56 2.56 -9.76
CA PRO A 204 -1.26 3.76 -9.02
C PRO A 204 -2.52 4.61 -8.85
N VAL A 205 -2.63 5.28 -7.70
CA VAL A 205 -3.79 6.10 -7.30
C VAL A 205 -4.25 7.07 -8.39
N TYR A 206 -3.32 7.57 -9.18
CA TYR A 206 -3.58 8.55 -10.22
C TYR A 206 -4.03 8.01 -11.57
N VAL A 207 -3.86 6.72 -11.83
CA VAL A 207 -4.18 6.15 -13.14
C VAL A 207 -5.66 6.30 -13.49
N PRO A 208 -6.63 6.06 -12.58
CA PRO A 208 -8.04 6.31 -12.87
C PRO A 208 -8.28 7.75 -13.33
N GLN A 209 -7.76 8.74 -12.61
CA GLN A 209 -7.88 10.15 -13.00
C GLN A 209 -7.18 10.45 -14.33
N SER A 210 -5.98 9.90 -14.54
CA SER A 210 -5.18 10.15 -15.74
C SER A 210 -5.79 9.56 -17.01
N LEU A 211 -6.49 8.42 -16.92
CA LEU A 211 -7.10 7.77 -18.08
C LEU A 211 -8.54 8.23 -18.32
N ILE A 212 -9.30 8.49 -17.25
CA ILE A 212 -10.76 8.73 -17.33
C ILE A 212 -11.09 10.22 -17.16
N GLY A 213 -10.20 11.00 -16.54
CA GLY A 213 -10.45 12.40 -16.19
C GLY A 213 -11.16 12.55 -14.84
N TYR A 214 -11.61 13.77 -14.56
CA TYR A 214 -12.40 14.07 -13.36
C TYR A 214 -13.83 13.52 -13.52
N SER A 215 -14.31 12.80 -12.50
CA SER A 215 -15.67 12.24 -12.49
C SER A 215 -16.64 13.17 -11.80
N SER A 216 -17.84 13.37 -12.37
CA SER A 216 -18.95 14.04 -11.70
C SER A 216 -19.64 13.17 -10.63
N MET A 217 -19.27 11.88 -10.51
CA MET A 217 -19.82 11.01 -9.49
C MET A 217 -19.29 11.40 -8.11
N ILE A 218 -20.19 11.72 -7.18
CA ILE A 218 -19.82 12.15 -5.82
C ILE A 218 -19.47 10.91 -4.97
N ALA A 219 -18.33 10.94 -4.30
CA ALA A 219 -17.84 9.85 -3.43
C ALA A 219 -18.21 10.03 -1.96
N SER A 220 -19.39 10.59 -1.67
CA SER A 220 -19.85 10.85 -0.31
C SER A 220 -20.46 9.62 0.36
N LYS A 221 -20.62 9.69 1.68
CA LYS A 221 -21.29 8.66 2.47
C LYS A 221 -22.67 8.30 1.88
N GLY A 222 -22.83 7.03 1.56
CA GLY A 222 -24.08 6.47 1.05
C GLY A 222 -24.33 6.70 -0.44
N SER A 223 -23.38 7.32 -1.17
CA SER A 223 -23.47 7.43 -2.63
C SER A 223 -23.36 6.06 -3.32
N ASP A 224 -23.71 6.02 -4.60
CA ASP A 224 -23.58 4.80 -5.42
C ASP A 224 -22.13 4.33 -5.48
N PHE A 225 -21.17 5.26 -5.60
CA PHE A 225 -19.74 4.95 -5.60
C PHE A 225 -19.32 4.33 -4.27
N HIS A 226 -19.69 4.94 -3.15
CA HIS A 226 -19.38 4.45 -1.82
C HIS A 226 -19.96 3.04 -1.58
N THR A 227 -21.21 2.82 -2.01
CA THR A 227 -21.88 1.52 -1.90
C THR A 227 -21.20 0.46 -2.75
N ALA A 228 -20.89 0.78 -4.01
CA ALA A 228 -20.17 -0.10 -4.91
C ALA A 228 -18.78 -0.46 -4.37
N TRP A 229 -18.07 0.53 -3.81
CA TRP A 229 -16.77 0.32 -3.18
C TRP A 229 -16.85 -0.69 -2.03
N ILE A 230 -17.77 -0.51 -1.08
CA ILE A 230 -17.94 -1.45 0.04
C ILE A 230 -18.26 -2.87 -0.45
N VAL A 231 -19.14 -2.98 -1.45
CA VAL A 231 -19.52 -4.28 -2.03
C VAL A 231 -18.32 -4.95 -2.69
N ILE A 232 -17.55 -4.21 -3.51
CA ILE A 232 -16.34 -4.72 -4.17
C ILE A 232 -15.30 -5.15 -3.14
N LEU A 233 -15.02 -4.31 -2.13
CA LEU A 233 -14.08 -4.60 -1.06
C LEU A 233 -14.44 -5.90 -0.33
N THR A 234 -15.73 -6.06 -0.02
CA THR A 234 -16.27 -7.27 0.62
C THR A 234 -16.07 -8.50 -0.28
N ILE A 235 -16.52 -8.42 -1.54
CA ILE A 235 -16.41 -9.53 -2.50
C ILE A 235 -14.95 -9.96 -2.71
N VAL A 236 -14.04 -9.00 -2.91
CA VAL A 236 -12.62 -9.28 -3.14
C VAL A 236 -11.99 -9.93 -1.90
N THR A 237 -12.28 -9.41 -0.70
CA THR A 237 -11.77 -9.99 0.56
C THR A 237 -12.23 -11.44 0.73
N PHE A 238 -13.53 -11.72 0.51
CA PHE A 238 -14.05 -13.08 0.59
C PHE A 238 -13.48 -13.98 -0.52
N ALA A 239 -13.37 -13.49 -1.75
CA ALA A 239 -12.81 -14.25 -2.86
C ALA A 239 -11.37 -14.68 -2.56
N LEU A 240 -10.52 -13.76 -2.09
CA LEU A 240 -9.14 -14.08 -1.70
C LEU A 240 -9.10 -15.09 -0.55
N TYR A 241 -9.94 -14.93 0.49
CA TYR A 241 -10.06 -15.92 1.55
C TYR A 241 -10.42 -17.31 1.02
N PHE A 242 -11.47 -17.43 0.20
CA PHE A 242 -11.92 -18.73 -0.32
C PHE A 242 -10.92 -19.39 -1.26
N ILE A 243 -10.19 -18.61 -2.07
CA ILE A 243 -9.15 -19.10 -2.98
C ILE A 243 -7.94 -19.62 -2.19
N PHE A 244 -7.55 -18.94 -1.10
CA PHE A 244 -6.30 -19.22 -0.39
C PHE A 244 -6.45 -20.04 0.90
N ARG A 245 -7.64 -20.16 1.51
CA ARG A 245 -7.83 -20.83 2.82
C ARG A 245 -7.33 -22.28 2.89
N PHE A 246 -7.32 -23.00 1.77
CA PHE A 246 -6.84 -24.39 1.71
C PHE A 246 -5.49 -24.54 1.01
N ARG A 247 -4.78 -23.44 0.80
CA ARG A 247 -3.41 -23.43 0.27
C ARG A 247 -2.41 -23.59 1.42
N PRO A 248 -1.19 -24.11 1.13
CA PRO A 248 -0.14 -24.23 2.14
C PRO A 248 0.16 -22.88 2.80
N TYR A 249 0.62 -22.88 4.05
CA TYR A 249 0.96 -21.65 4.78
C TYR A 249 1.84 -20.70 3.96
N ARG A 250 2.81 -21.22 3.22
CA ARG A 250 3.71 -20.43 2.36
C ARG A 250 2.97 -19.58 1.32
N GLU A 251 1.95 -20.14 0.66
CA GLU A 251 1.17 -19.41 -0.36
C GLU A 251 0.27 -18.36 0.30
N ARG A 252 -0.35 -18.70 1.44
CA ARG A 252 -1.16 -17.77 2.23
C ARG A 252 -0.32 -16.58 2.73
N TYR A 253 0.86 -16.88 3.26
CA TYR A 253 1.80 -15.87 3.76
C TYR A 253 2.32 -14.97 2.65
N MET A 254 2.64 -15.55 1.48
CA MET A 254 3.06 -14.79 0.31
C MET A 254 2.00 -13.79 -0.16
N LEU A 255 0.71 -14.17 -0.17
CA LEU A 255 -0.39 -13.25 -0.48
C LEU A 255 -0.41 -12.07 0.49
N CYS A 256 -0.38 -12.34 1.81
CA CYS A 256 -0.42 -11.30 2.83
C CYS A 256 0.78 -10.34 2.73
N VAL A 257 1.99 -10.87 2.50
CA VAL A 257 3.19 -10.04 2.28
C VAL A 257 3.05 -9.22 1.00
N PHE A 258 2.56 -9.82 -0.10
CA PHE A 258 2.34 -9.09 -1.35
C PHE A 258 1.39 -7.91 -1.15
N LEU A 259 0.21 -8.14 -0.58
CA LEU A 259 -0.78 -7.08 -0.34
C LEU A 259 -0.25 -5.99 0.60
N THR A 260 0.62 -6.35 1.55
CA THR A 260 1.28 -5.38 2.44
C THR A 260 2.25 -4.48 1.67
N VAL A 261 3.02 -5.05 0.74
CA VAL A 261 3.91 -4.25 -0.13
C VAL A 261 3.09 -3.35 -1.05
N VAL A 262 1.97 -3.84 -1.60
CA VAL A 262 1.04 -3.00 -2.38
C VAL A 262 0.51 -1.84 -1.55
N LEU A 263 0.02 -2.11 -0.33
CA LEU A 263 -0.48 -1.10 0.60
C LEU A 263 0.56 -0.01 0.86
N PHE A 264 1.80 -0.42 1.16
CA PHE A 264 2.89 0.52 1.42
C PHE A 264 3.13 1.47 0.25
N PHE A 265 3.27 0.95 -0.98
CA PHE A 265 3.53 1.81 -2.14
C PHE A 265 2.30 2.63 -2.54
N HIS A 266 1.09 2.11 -2.36
CA HIS A 266 -0.15 2.89 -2.56
C HIS A 266 -0.19 4.09 -1.63
N TYR A 267 0.14 3.88 -0.36
CA TYR A 267 0.26 4.98 0.58
C TYR A 267 1.38 5.95 0.15
N ASP A 268 2.57 5.44 -0.13
CA ASP A 268 3.75 6.25 -0.46
C ASP A 268 3.54 7.13 -1.71
N SER A 269 2.69 6.69 -2.65
CA SER A 269 2.31 7.48 -3.82
C SER A 269 1.59 8.80 -3.48
N LEU A 270 1.10 8.97 -2.24
CA LEU A 270 0.58 10.23 -1.70
C LEU A 270 1.59 11.37 -1.83
N TYR A 271 2.88 11.08 -1.64
CA TYR A 271 3.93 12.10 -1.67
C TYR A 271 4.17 12.71 -3.05
N LEU A 272 3.61 12.11 -4.11
CA LEU A 272 3.58 12.73 -5.44
C LEU A 272 2.79 14.05 -5.47
N MET A 273 1.76 14.17 -4.62
CA MET A 273 1.03 15.45 -4.45
C MET A 273 1.78 16.44 -3.56
N GLY A 274 2.88 16.01 -2.96
CA GLY A 274 3.86 16.83 -2.27
C GLY A 274 4.16 16.34 -0.87
N PHE A 275 5.38 16.64 -0.43
CA PHE A 275 5.87 16.27 0.89
C PHE A 275 5.65 17.42 1.86
N SER A 276 4.79 17.23 2.87
CA SER A 276 4.52 18.21 3.92
C SER A 276 4.29 17.51 5.26
N ILE A 277 4.48 18.25 6.36
CA ILE A 277 4.31 17.71 7.72
C ILE A 277 2.90 17.13 7.93
N PRO A 278 1.79 17.79 7.50
CA PRO A 278 0.45 17.22 7.62
C PRO A 278 0.26 15.88 6.85
N ARG A 279 1.08 15.63 5.82
CA ARG A 279 1.02 14.42 4.99
C ARG A 279 1.95 13.30 5.47
N LEU A 280 2.67 13.51 6.57
CA LEU A 280 3.42 12.43 7.21
C LEU A 280 2.44 11.32 7.64
N PRO A 281 2.91 10.07 7.75
CA PRO A 281 2.05 8.93 8.07
C PRO A 281 1.79 8.86 9.58
N ILE A 282 1.35 9.98 10.15
CA ILE A 282 1.05 10.11 11.57
C ILE A 282 -0.42 9.77 11.81
N GLN A 283 -1.31 9.96 10.84
CA GLN A 283 -2.70 9.48 10.96
C GLN A 283 -2.73 7.95 11.07
N LEU A 284 -3.68 7.42 11.85
CA LEU A 284 -3.67 6.02 12.26
C LEU A 284 -3.76 5.04 11.08
N CYS A 285 -4.56 5.35 10.06
CA CYS A 285 -4.68 4.57 8.82
C CYS A 285 -3.36 4.54 8.05
N ASN A 286 -2.82 5.71 7.77
CA ASN A 286 -1.55 5.94 7.07
C ASN A 286 -0.37 5.25 7.77
N LEU A 287 -0.29 5.39 9.09
CA LEU A 287 0.75 4.77 9.92
C LEU A 287 0.74 3.25 9.75
N ALA A 288 -0.46 2.64 9.64
CA ALA A 288 -0.58 1.20 9.53
C ALA A 288 0.01 0.64 8.23
N ALA A 289 0.05 1.40 7.13
CA ALA A 289 0.75 0.97 5.91
C ALA A 289 2.22 0.62 6.20
N TYR A 290 2.90 1.42 7.02
CA TYR A 290 4.29 1.19 7.46
C TYR A 290 4.37 0.08 8.51
N LEU A 291 3.46 0.11 9.50
CA LEU A 291 3.49 -0.88 10.57
C LEU A 291 3.21 -2.29 10.05
N TYR A 292 2.33 -2.46 9.06
CA TYR A 292 2.10 -3.75 8.41
C TYR A 292 3.33 -4.22 7.63
N LEU A 293 4.04 -3.32 6.93
CA LEU A 293 5.29 -3.64 6.24
C LEU A 293 6.38 -4.19 7.18
N ILE A 294 6.34 -3.82 8.45
CA ILE A 294 7.21 -4.39 9.49
C ILE A 294 6.56 -5.63 10.11
N ALA A 295 5.31 -5.53 10.53
CA ALA A 295 4.65 -6.56 11.32
C ALA A 295 4.52 -7.88 10.56
N ILE A 296 4.14 -7.84 9.28
CA ILE A 296 3.80 -9.04 8.52
C ILE A 296 5.06 -9.77 8.04
N PRO A 297 6.01 -9.16 7.30
CA PRO A 297 7.22 -9.84 6.84
C PRO A 297 8.13 -10.35 7.96
N PHE A 298 8.18 -9.64 9.09
CA PHE A 298 8.97 -10.02 10.27
C PHE A 298 8.16 -10.78 11.33
N LYS A 299 6.87 -11.02 11.10
CA LYS A 299 5.95 -11.72 12.01
C LYS A 299 5.93 -11.13 13.43
N CYS A 300 5.97 -9.81 13.55
CA CYS A 300 5.91 -9.12 14.83
C CYS A 300 4.46 -9.09 15.35
N GLU A 301 4.08 -10.12 16.11
CA GLU A 301 2.71 -10.31 16.62
C GLU A 301 2.21 -9.12 17.44
N LYS A 302 3.05 -8.53 18.29
CA LYS A 302 2.66 -7.40 19.15
C LYS A 302 2.26 -6.17 18.31
N LEU A 303 3.04 -5.88 17.28
CA LEU A 303 2.76 -4.77 16.38
C LEU A 303 1.53 -5.06 15.53
N PHE A 304 1.40 -6.30 15.05
CA PHE A 304 0.22 -6.74 14.32
C PHE A 304 -1.05 -6.62 15.17
N HIS A 305 -1.04 -7.03 16.44
CA HIS A 305 -2.19 -6.92 17.35
C HIS A 305 -2.62 -5.47 17.58
N PHE A 306 -1.66 -4.55 17.73
CA PHE A 306 -1.97 -3.12 17.81
C PHE A 306 -2.70 -2.65 16.55
N CYS A 307 -2.16 -2.96 15.36
CA CYS A 307 -2.76 -2.53 14.11
C CYS A 307 -4.13 -3.20 13.88
N PHE A 308 -4.23 -4.51 14.13
CA PHE A 308 -5.46 -5.28 13.92
C PHE A 308 -6.62 -4.80 14.79
N ILE A 309 -6.37 -4.38 16.04
CA ILE A 309 -7.45 -3.91 16.94
C ILE A 309 -7.66 -2.41 16.77
N ALA A 310 -6.62 -1.60 17.00
CA ALA A 310 -6.78 -0.14 17.04
C ALA A 310 -6.93 0.44 15.64
N ASN A 311 -5.98 0.16 14.74
CA ASN A 311 -6.03 0.73 13.39
C ASN A 311 -7.26 0.22 12.61
N LEU A 312 -7.59 -1.08 12.67
CA LEU A 312 -8.78 -1.57 11.97
C LEU A 312 -10.08 -0.96 12.49
N THR A 313 -10.19 -0.68 13.79
CA THR A 313 -11.33 0.04 14.34
C THR A 313 -11.45 1.43 13.72
N GLY A 314 -10.34 2.17 13.62
CA GLY A 314 -10.28 3.46 12.94
C GLY A 314 -10.63 3.36 11.45
N THR A 315 -10.09 2.37 10.75
CA THR A 315 -10.37 2.15 9.31
C THR A 315 -11.83 1.80 9.06
N LEU A 316 -12.47 1.01 9.92
CA LEU A 316 -13.91 0.72 9.82
C LEU A 316 -14.72 2.01 9.96
N LEU A 317 -14.40 2.87 10.94
CA LEU A 317 -15.06 4.17 11.08
C LEU A 317 -14.88 5.03 9.83
N ALA A 318 -13.66 5.14 9.30
CA ALA A 318 -13.35 5.92 8.11
C ALA A 318 -14.05 5.38 6.85
N ILE A 319 -14.14 4.06 6.68
CA ILE A 319 -14.86 3.45 5.56
C ILE A 319 -16.37 3.70 5.67
N PHE A 320 -16.98 3.64 6.86
CA PHE A 320 -18.42 3.87 7.01
C PHE A 320 -18.83 5.34 7.05
N LEU A 321 -17.89 6.22 7.39
CA LEU A 321 -18.04 7.67 7.48
C LEU A 321 -16.92 8.33 6.65
N PRO A 322 -16.90 8.14 5.32
CA PRO A 322 -15.86 8.71 4.49
C PRO A 322 -16.00 10.23 4.46
N ASP A 323 -14.87 10.91 4.58
CA ASP A 323 -14.77 12.36 4.49
C ASP A 323 -14.15 12.76 3.14
N PHE A 324 -14.98 12.73 2.09
CA PHE A 324 -14.59 13.13 0.76
C PHE A 324 -15.64 14.02 0.12
N VAL A 325 -15.17 15.15 -0.41
CA VAL A 325 -15.94 16.07 -1.24
C VAL A 325 -15.64 15.97 -2.76
N PRO A 326 -14.50 15.44 -3.26
CA PRO A 326 -14.24 15.42 -4.71
C PRO A 326 -14.85 14.22 -5.44
N GLY A 327 -14.77 14.27 -6.77
CA GLY A 327 -15.24 13.25 -7.70
C GLY A 327 -14.63 11.85 -7.46
N ALA A 328 -15.37 10.82 -7.83
CA ALA A 328 -15.06 9.40 -7.59
C ALA A 328 -13.67 8.95 -8.03
N PHE A 329 -13.19 9.46 -9.17
CA PHE A 329 -11.87 9.12 -9.72
C PHE A 329 -10.80 10.16 -9.44
N GLY A 330 -11.09 11.16 -8.60
CA GLY A 330 -10.09 12.13 -8.16
C GLY A 330 -9.01 11.46 -7.33
N PHE A 331 -7.79 12.01 -7.39
CA PHE A 331 -6.62 11.46 -6.71
C PHE A 331 -6.87 11.18 -5.22
N TRP A 332 -7.46 12.14 -4.49
CA TRP A 332 -7.72 12.01 -3.05
C TRP A 332 -8.75 10.92 -2.75
N THR A 333 -9.83 10.86 -3.52
CA THR A 333 -10.85 9.81 -3.43
C THR A 333 -10.24 8.44 -3.68
N MET A 334 -9.49 8.30 -4.77
CA MET A 334 -8.82 7.04 -5.13
C MET A 334 -7.75 6.66 -4.12
N HIS A 335 -7.01 7.62 -3.56
CA HIS A 335 -5.97 7.38 -2.57
C HIS A 335 -6.57 6.67 -1.37
N PHE A 336 -7.56 7.29 -0.73
CA PHE A 336 -8.18 6.71 0.45
C PHE A 336 -9.02 5.49 0.10
N THR A 337 -9.73 5.45 -1.04
CA THR A 337 -10.47 4.24 -1.44
C THR A 337 -9.54 3.04 -1.58
N LEU A 338 -8.43 3.16 -2.28
CA LEU A 338 -7.48 2.06 -2.48
C LEU A 338 -6.68 1.74 -1.21
N GLU A 339 -6.22 2.76 -0.49
CA GLU A 339 -5.43 2.60 0.73
C GLU A 339 -6.30 2.01 1.86
N HIS A 340 -7.46 2.57 2.17
CA HIS A 340 -8.35 2.05 3.21
C HIS A 340 -8.88 0.65 2.87
N SER A 341 -9.08 0.33 1.58
CA SER A 341 -9.38 -1.05 1.15
C SER A 341 -8.31 -2.02 1.60
N LEU A 342 -7.04 -1.67 1.40
CA LEU A 342 -5.92 -2.53 1.74
C LEU A 342 -5.63 -2.54 3.25
N VAL A 343 -5.75 -1.40 3.93
CA VAL A 343 -5.64 -1.31 5.40
C VAL A 343 -6.71 -2.16 6.08
N LEU A 344 -7.91 -2.29 5.50
CA LEU A 344 -8.92 -3.24 5.98
C LEU A 344 -8.59 -4.69 5.60
N MET A 345 -8.35 -4.93 4.31
CA MET A 345 -8.27 -6.28 3.74
C MET A 345 -7.05 -7.06 4.24
N VAL A 346 -5.88 -6.42 4.31
CA VAL A 346 -4.61 -7.06 4.71
C VAL A 346 -4.68 -7.72 6.10
N PRO A 347 -5.00 -7.00 7.19
CA PRO A 347 -5.10 -7.57 8.53
C PRO A 347 -6.21 -8.61 8.66
N VAL A 348 -7.37 -8.38 8.04
CA VAL A 348 -8.49 -9.35 8.04
C VAL A 348 -8.05 -10.66 7.39
N LEU A 349 -7.41 -10.61 6.22
CA LEU A 349 -6.89 -11.80 5.55
C LEU A 349 -5.77 -12.47 6.35
N CYS A 350 -4.87 -11.70 6.97
CA CYS A 350 -3.82 -12.26 7.82
C CYS A 350 -4.39 -13.13 8.96
N MET A 351 -5.49 -12.68 9.57
CA MET A 351 -6.16 -13.44 10.63
C MET A 351 -7.00 -14.59 10.08
N ALA A 352 -7.82 -14.35 9.05
CA ALA A 352 -8.69 -15.36 8.46
C ALA A 352 -7.90 -16.51 7.81
N LEU A 353 -6.73 -16.21 7.23
CA LEU A 353 -5.82 -17.19 6.66
C LEU A 353 -4.84 -17.76 7.69
N ARG A 354 -5.00 -17.48 8.99
CA ARG A 354 -4.17 -18.01 10.08
C ARG A 354 -2.67 -17.76 9.89
N ILE A 355 -2.31 -16.58 9.39
CA ILE A 355 -0.91 -16.12 9.32
C ILE A 355 -0.42 -15.71 10.70
N PHE A 356 -1.30 -15.02 11.43
CA PHE A 356 -1.12 -14.65 12.83
C PHE A 356 -2.05 -15.50 13.71
N PRO A 357 -1.66 -15.74 14.97
CA PRO A 357 -2.54 -16.41 15.92
C PRO A 357 -3.79 -15.56 16.19
N ARG A 358 -4.88 -16.24 16.58
CA ARG A 358 -6.12 -15.56 16.97
C ARG A 358 -5.87 -14.56 18.11
N ILE A 359 -6.59 -13.45 18.09
CA ILE A 359 -6.46 -12.43 19.14
C ILE A 359 -6.87 -12.99 20.50
N THR A 360 -6.05 -12.71 21.51
CA THR A 360 -6.24 -13.10 22.90
C THR A 360 -6.29 -11.85 23.80
N LEU A 361 -6.59 -11.99 25.09
CA LEU A 361 -6.62 -10.85 26.01
C LEU A 361 -5.29 -10.05 26.06
N PRO A 362 -4.10 -10.70 26.00
CA PRO A 362 -2.84 -9.98 25.81
C PRO A 362 -2.81 -9.08 24.56
N ALA A 363 -3.44 -9.47 23.46
CA ALA A 363 -3.52 -8.65 22.25
C ALA A 363 -4.26 -7.33 22.52
N LEU A 364 -5.36 -7.36 23.30
CA LEU A 364 -6.08 -6.17 23.73
C LEU A 364 -5.19 -5.26 24.59
N LYS A 365 -4.42 -5.82 25.53
CA LYS A 365 -3.45 -5.06 26.34
C LYS A 365 -2.38 -4.40 25.46
N HIS A 366 -1.82 -5.13 24.49
CA HIS A 366 -0.83 -4.58 23.56
C HIS A 366 -1.40 -3.46 22.70
N SER A 367 -2.64 -3.62 22.22
CA SER A 367 -3.35 -2.58 21.50
C SER A 367 -3.60 -1.33 22.37
N PHE A 368 -4.04 -1.50 23.61
CA PHE A 368 -4.25 -0.39 24.54
C PHE A 368 -2.96 0.41 24.78
N ILE A 369 -1.85 -0.28 25.09
CA ILE A 369 -0.55 0.36 25.31
C ILE A 369 -0.06 1.07 24.04
N GLY A 370 -0.10 0.37 22.89
CA GLY A 370 0.32 0.94 21.61
C GLY A 370 -0.48 2.18 21.24
N PHE A 371 -1.81 2.12 21.39
CA PHE A 371 -2.69 3.26 21.14
C PHE A 371 -2.46 4.40 22.13
N SER A 372 -2.20 4.11 23.41
CA SER A 372 -1.89 5.15 24.41
C SER A 372 -0.65 5.95 24.01
N ILE A 373 0.43 5.25 23.65
CA ILE A 373 1.69 5.87 23.22
C ILE A 373 1.46 6.71 21.96
N TYR A 374 0.76 6.13 20.98
CA TYR A 374 0.45 6.79 19.72
C TYR A 374 -0.45 8.02 19.91
N PHE A 375 -1.50 7.93 20.71
CA PHE A 375 -2.43 9.01 20.97
C PHE A 375 -1.75 10.18 21.70
N VAL A 376 -0.92 9.89 22.72
CA VAL A 376 -0.11 10.92 23.39
C VAL A 376 0.86 11.59 22.42
N PHE A 377 1.47 10.82 21.52
CA PHE A 377 2.33 11.37 20.47
C PHE A 377 1.56 12.31 19.52
N CYS A 378 0.38 11.92 19.04
CA CYS A 378 -0.48 12.78 18.23
C CYS A 378 -0.93 14.03 18.97
N LEU A 379 -1.27 13.91 20.25
CA LEU A 379 -1.65 15.04 21.08
C LEU A 379 -0.50 16.05 21.20
N ILE A 380 0.69 15.60 21.63
CA ILE A 380 1.86 16.47 21.80
C ILE A 380 2.28 17.09 20.47
N SER A 381 2.42 16.28 19.42
CA SER A 381 2.84 16.78 18.11
C SER A 381 1.81 17.72 17.51
N GLY A 382 0.52 17.39 17.59
CA GLY A 382 -0.56 18.24 17.09
C GLY A 382 -0.66 19.57 17.86
N THR A 383 -0.53 19.56 19.18
CA THR A 383 -0.50 20.80 19.97
C THR A 383 0.68 21.68 19.57
N ILE A 384 1.87 21.11 19.37
CA ILE A 384 3.05 21.87 18.95
C ILE A 384 2.86 22.44 17.53
N LEU A 385 2.43 21.61 16.58
CA LEU A 385 2.28 22.03 15.18
C LEU A 385 1.22 23.13 15.03
N ASN A 386 0.03 22.93 15.61
CA ASN A 386 -1.04 23.93 15.56
C ASN A 386 -0.67 25.20 16.34
N GLY A 387 0.06 25.10 17.46
CA GLY A 387 0.54 26.27 18.20
C GLY A 387 1.56 27.14 17.44
N TYR A 388 2.16 26.61 16.36
CA TYR A 388 3.01 27.35 15.42
C TYR A 388 2.38 27.44 14.03
N ALA A 389 1.08 27.19 13.88
CA ALA A 389 0.41 27.27 12.58
C ALA A 389 0.52 28.68 11.97
N ASP A 390 0.46 29.72 12.79
CA ASP A 390 0.61 31.13 12.39
C ASP A 390 1.98 31.42 11.72
N VAL A 391 3.03 30.70 12.13
CA VAL A 391 4.39 30.85 11.62
C VAL A 391 4.70 29.87 10.48
N THR A 392 4.19 28.65 10.59
CA THR A 392 4.56 27.54 9.70
C THR A 392 3.56 27.29 8.59
N GLY A 393 2.32 27.76 8.74
CA GLY A 393 1.20 27.44 7.86
C GLY A 393 0.75 25.97 7.95
N PHE A 394 1.18 25.23 8.98
CA PHE A 394 0.83 23.82 9.15
C PHE A 394 -0.21 23.64 10.25
N GLU A 395 -1.38 23.17 9.84
CA GLU A 395 -2.44 22.73 10.74
C GLU A 395 -2.65 21.24 10.59
N VAL A 396 -2.93 20.56 11.70
CA VAL A 396 -3.17 19.12 11.73
C VAL A 396 -4.36 18.81 12.61
N ASN A 397 -5.30 18.02 12.10
CA ASN A 397 -6.48 17.59 12.85
C ASN A 397 -6.42 16.09 13.17
N TYR A 398 -5.51 15.68 14.06
CA TYR A 398 -5.45 14.28 14.50
C TYR A 398 -6.65 13.97 15.40
N PHE A 399 -7.42 12.93 15.04
CA PHE A 399 -8.59 12.45 15.82
C PHE A 399 -9.64 13.52 16.13
N PHE A 400 -9.80 14.53 15.27
CA PHE A 400 -10.70 15.67 15.51
C PHE A 400 -10.36 16.47 16.78
N LEU A 401 -9.11 16.41 17.26
CA LEU A 401 -8.72 17.07 18.52
C LEU A 401 -8.45 18.57 18.39
N PHE A 402 -8.23 19.06 17.16
CA PHE A 402 -7.74 20.41 16.91
C PHE A 402 -8.67 21.27 16.05
N ASP A 403 -9.57 20.65 15.27
CA ASP A 403 -10.71 21.32 14.63
C ASP A 403 -12.00 20.98 15.40
N LEU A 404 -12.38 21.86 16.32
CA LEU A 404 -13.55 21.63 17.17
C LEU A 404 -14.88 21.81 16.43
N ASP A 405 -14.92 22.63 15.38
CA ASP A 405 -16.14 22.82 14.58
C ASP A 405 -16.49 21.52 13.85
N GLU A 406 -15.49 20.92 13.20
CA GLU A 406 -15.62 19.60 12.58
C GLU A 406 -15.94 18.53 13.63
N ALA A 407 -15.23 18.56 14.76
CA ALA A 407 -15.42 17.58 15.83
C ALA A 407 -16.84 17.62 16.42
N PHE A 408 -17.40 18.80 16.66
CA PHE A 408 -18.73 18.97 17.24
C PHE A 408 -19.85 18.80 16.22
N ALA A 409 -19.60 19.01 14.93
CA ALA A 409 -20.51 18.59 13.88
C ALA A 409 -20.67 17.06 13.88
N VAL A 410 -19.59 16.31 14.08
CA VAL A 410 -19.60 14.84 14.15
C VAL A 410 -20.09 14.33 15.52
N PHE A 411 -19.68 14.98 16.60
CA PHE A 411 -19.94 14.59 18.00
C PHE A 411 -20.61 15.73 18.80
N PRO A 412 -21.85 16.13 18.46
CA PRO A 412 -22.52 17.27 19.09
C PRO A 412 -22.74 17.10 20.60
N MET A 413 -22.77 15.85 21.08
CA MET A 413 -22.88 15.53 22.50
C MET A 413 -21.64 15.94 23.32
N PHE A 414 -20.51 16.28 22.69
CA PHE A 414 -19.28 16.69 23.37
C PHE A 414 -19.06 18.20 23.40
N THR A 415 -19.95 19.00 22.82
CA THR A 415 -19.87 20.48 22.83
C THR A 415 -19.69 21.08 24.22
N PHE A 416 -20.26 20.47 25.27
CA PHE A 416 -20.10 20.95 26.65
C PHE A 416 -18.64 20.95 27.15
N THR A 417 -17.76 20.18 26.50
CA THR A 417 -16.35 20.03 26.89
C THR A 417 -15.48 21.23 26.48
N GLU A 418 -15.92 22.03 25.51
CA GLU A 418 -15.23 23.23 25.01
C GLU A 418 -14.90 24.23 26.13
N ARG A 419 -15.79 24.30 27.14
CA ARG A 419 -15.65 25.19 28.30
C ARG A 419 -14.46 24.85 29.19
N ILE A 420 -13.88 23.66 29.05
CA ILE A 420 -12.74 23.19 29.83
C ILE A 420 -11.52 23.10 28.92
N HIS A 421 -10.85 24.24 28.73
CA HIS A 421 -9.62 24.35 27.96
C HIS A 421 -8.49 24.93 28.81
N TRP A 422 -7.26 24.59 28.44
CA TRP A 422 -6.04 25.17 29.00
C TRP A 422 -5.24 25.84 27.88
N GLN A 423 -4.90 27.11 28.09
CA GLN A 423 -4.08 27.88 27.17
C GLN A 423 -2.74 28.20 27.83
N PHE A 424 -1.65 27.81 27.16
CA PHE A 424 -0.27 28.09 27.56
C PHE A 424 0.44 28.84 26.44
N GLY A 425 0.31 30.17 26.43
CA GLY A 425 0.83 31.00 25.34
C GLY A 425 0.12 30.67 24.03
N ARG A 426 0.85 30.08 23.07
CA ARG A 426 0.32 29.68 21.76
C ARG A 426 -0.28 28.27 21.73
N PHE A 427 -0.14 27.52 22.82
CA PHE A 427 -0.62 26.14 22.89
C PHE A 427 -1.99 26.10 23.55
N GLU A 428 -2.94 25.44 22.89
CA GLU A 428 -4.28 25.23 23.41
C GLU A 428 -4.59 23.73 23.46
N VAL A 429 -5.21 23.29 24.56
CA VAL A 429 -5.60 21.90 24.77
C VAL A 429 -6.96 21.85 25.47
N TYR A 430 -7.82 20.93 25.02
CA TYR A 430 -9.14 20.66 25.60
C TYR A 430 -9.12 19.32 26.37
N PRO A 431 -8.58 19.28 27.60
CA PRO A 431 -8.25 18.03 28.28
C PRO A 431 -9.45 17.10 28.49
N LEU A 432 -10.63 17.63 28.82
CA LEU A 432 -11.83 16.80 28.97
C LEU A 432 -12.25 16.19 27.62
N PHE A 433 -12.27 17.00 26.56
CA PHE A 433 -12.59 16.55 25.21
C PHE A 433 -11.64 15.43 24.74
N VAL A 434 -10.33 15.68 24.87
CA VAL A 434 -9.26 14.72 24.55
C VAL A 434 -9.44 13.40 25.31
N LEU A 435 -9.73 13.46 26.60
CA LEU A 435 -9.97 12.28 27.43
C LEU A 435 -11.21 11.50 26.99
N MET A 436 -12.28 12.21 26.61
CA MET A 436 -13.51 11.58 26.11
C MET A 436 -13.28 10.88 24.77
N ILE A 437 -12.64 11.54 23.80
CA ILE A 437 -12.28 10.94 22.50
C ILE A 437 -11.42 9.69 22.70
N TYR A 438 -10.37 9.79 23.54
CA TYR A 438 -9.53 8.66 23.90
C TYR A 438 -10.33 7.49 24.47
N THR A 439 -11.19 7.76 25.45
CA THR A 439 -11.99 6.75 26.14
C THR A 439 -12.99 6.10 25.20
N CYS A 440 -13.70 6.89 24.39
CA CYS A 440 -14.64 6.40 23.39
C CYS A 440 -13.95 5.48 22.36
N PHE A 441 -12.78 5.87 21.85
CA PHE A 441 -12.04 5.04 20.91
C PHE A 441 -11.58 3.72 21.54
N GLN A 442 -11.10 3.75 22.79
CA GLN A 442 -10.72 2.54 23.51
C GLN A 442 -11.91 1.61 23.75
N LEU A 443 -13.08 2.15 24.09
CA LEU A 443 -14.31 1.37 24.21
C LEU A 443 -14.69 0.70 22.88
N LEU A 444 -14.55 1.42 21.75
CA LEU A 444 -14.78 0.84 20.43
C LEU A 444 -13.78 -0.29 20.12
N CYS A 445 -12.51 -0.15 20.50
CA CYS A 445 -11.51 -1.21 20.37
C CYS A 445 -11.87 -2.45 21.20
N VAL A 446 -12.39 -2.26 22.42
CA VAL A 446 -12.89 -3.36 23.27
C VAL A 446 -14.10 -4.04 22.62
N CYS A 447 -15.07 -3.28 22.12
CA CYS A 447 -16.22 -3.80 21.38
C CYS A 447 -15.78 -4.60 20.15
N TYR A 448 -14.85 -4.07 19.35
CA TYR A 448 -14.28 -4.74 18.19
C TYR A 448 -13.59 -6.06 18.58
N TYR A 449 -12.77 -6.06 19.63
CA TYR A 449 -12.14 -7.28 20.16
C TYR A 449 -13.18 -8.36 20.51
N HIS A 450 -14.27 -7.98 21.19
CA HIS A 450 -15.34 -8.91 21.54
C HIS A 450 -16.10 -9.42 20.32
N ALA A 451 -16.36 -8.56 19.33
CA ALA A 451 -16.99 -8.95 18.07
C ALA A 451 -16.15 -9.98 17.30
N VAL A 452 -14.83 -9.77 17.19
CA VAL A 452 -13.93 -10.74 16.55
C VAL A 452 -13.88 -12.06 17.31
N ARG A 453 -13.83 -12.04 18.65
CA ARG A 453 -13.88 -13.27 19.45
C ARG A 453 -15.19 -14.03 19.26
N TRP A 454 -16.30 -13.32 19.09
CA TRP A 454 -17.59 -13.92 18.79
C TRP A 454 -17.58 -14.61 17.43
N ILE A 455 -16.98 -13.98 16.41
CA ILE A 455 -16.78 -14.59 15.08
C ILE A 455 -15.92 -15.86 15.17
N TYR A 456 -14.86 -15.89 15.99
CA TYR A 456 -14.05 -17.11 16.16
C TYR A 456 -14.83 -18.28 16.75
N ARG A 457 -15.70 -18.02 17.73
CA ARG A 457 -16.57 -19.06 18.29
C ARG A 457 -17.51 -19.62 17.22
N PHE A 458 -18.08 -18.74 16.41
CA PHE A 458 -18.92 -19.16 15.28
C PHE A 458 -18.15 -20.00 14.24
N GLU A 459 -16.90 -19.64 13.94
CA GLU A 459 -16.03 -20.45 13.07
C GLU A 459 -15.76 -21.84 13.68
N ASP A 460 -15.45 -21.91 14.98
CA ASP A 460 -15.15 -23.16 15.68
C ASP A 460 -16.36 -24.10 15.70
N ASP A 461 -17.54 -23.57 16.01
CA ASP A 461 -18.79 -24.34 15.98
C ASP A 461 -19.07 -24.87 14.56
N HIS A 462 -18.85 -24.05 13.53
CA HIS A 462 -19.01 -24.48 12.14
C HIS A 462 -18.01 -25.56 11.72
N LEU A 463 -16.74 -25.44 12.12
CA LEU A 463 -15.71 -26.44 11.84
C LEU A 463 -16.00 -27.75 12.58
N ALA A 464 -16.46 -27.70 13.83
CA ALA A 464 -16.85 -28.88 14.61
C ALA A 464 -18.05 -29.62 13.98
N LEU A 465 -19.07 -28.89 13.54
CA LEU A 465 -20.22 -29.46 12.81
C LEU A 465 -19.79 -30.11 11.50
N ARG A 466 -18.88 -29.47 10.76
CA ARG A 466 -18.35 -30.00 9.51
C ARG A 466 -17.52 -31.27 9.74
N GLY A 467 -16.67 -31.28 10.77
CA GLY A 467 -15.90 -32.46 11.18
C GLY A 467 -16.82 -33.64 11.49
N SER A 468 -17.82 -33.41 12.35
CA SER A 468 -18.84 -34.40 12.70
C SER A 468 -19.59 -34.95 11.47
N ALA A 469 -19.94 -34.09 10.51
CA ALA A 469 -20.61 -34.52 9.28
C ALA A 469 -19.72 -35.38 8.38
N ILE A 470 -18.41 -35.06 8.31
CA ILE A 470 -17.43 -35.87 7.57
C ILE A 470 -17.28 -37.24 8.24
N GLU A 471 -17.11 -37.28 9.55
CA GLU A 471 -16.98 -38.53 10.31
C GLU A 471 -18.23 -39.42 10.17
N LEU A 472 -19.43 -38.83 10.24
CA LEU A 472 -20.68 -39.56 10.04
C LEU A 472 -20.76 -40.15 8.62
N TYR A 473 -20.33 -39.41 7.60
CA TYR A 473 -20.26 -39.90 6.22
C TYR A 473 -19.27 -41.06 6.08
N GLU A 474 -18.06 -40.90 6.61
CA GLU A 474 -17.00 -41.91 6.57
C GLU A 474 -17.46 -43.19 7.30
N LYS A 475 -18.12 -43.04 8.45
CA LYS A 475 -18.70 -44.16 9.22
C LYS A 475 -19.86 -44.86 8.49
N ARG A 476 -20.76 -44.11 7.84
CA ARG A 476 -21.92 -44.69 7.13
C ARG A 476 -21.55 -45.36 5.81
N THR A 477 -20.57 -44.82 5.09
CA THR A 477 -20.26 -45.26 3.72
C THR A 477 -19.00 -46.12 3.63
N GLY A 478 -18.17 -46.14 4.68
CA GLY A 478 -16.84 -46.75 4.64
C GLY A 478 -15.86 -46.05 3.70
N LYS A 479 -16.23 -44.90 3.11
CA LYS A 479 -15.42 -44.16 2.13
C LYS A 479 -14.84 -42.90 2.79
N ILE A 480 -13.55 -42.65 2.53
CA ILE A 480 -12.88 -41.41 2.95
C ILE A 480 -13.53 -40.21 2.25
N SER A 481 -13.87 -39.18 3.02
CA SER A 481 -14.48 -37.98 2.47
C SER A 481 -13.48 -37.18 1.64
N ARG A 482 -13.93 -36.69 0.48
CA ARG A 482 -13.14 -35.75 -0.35
C ARG A 482 -13.09 -34.34 0.25
N ARG A 483 -13.89 -34.05 1.28
CA ARG A 483 -13.90 -32.72 1.94
C ARG A 483 -12.70 -32.63 2.89
N LYS A 484 -11.88 -31.59 2.74
CA LYS A 484 -10.80 -31.30 3.70
C LYS A 484 -11.38 -31.02 5.09
N LYS A 485 -10.78 -31.61 6.14
CA LYS A 485 -11.20 -31.46 7.55
C LYS A 485 -10.78 -30.09 8.11
N GLU A 486 -9.56 -29.63 7.82
CA GLU A 486 -9.00 -28.37 8.36
C GLU A 486 -8.19 -27.55 7.34
N PHE A 487 -7.69 -26.39 7.78
CA PHE A 487 -6.65 -25.65 7.06
C PHE A 487 -5.44 -26.56 6.82
N VAL A 488 -4.77 -26.41 5.68
CA VAL A 488 -3.52 -27.14 5.41
C VAL A 488 -2.40 -26.36 6.07
N ASP A 489 -1.85 -26.88 7.16
CA ASP A 489 -0.66 -26.30 7.81
C ASP A 489 0.52 -26.16 6.83
#